data_AF-A0A812SXD2-F1
#
_entry.id   AF-A0A812SXD2-F1
#
_cell.length_a   1.000
_cell.length_b   1.000
_cell.length_c   1.000
_cell.angle_alpha   90.00
_cell.angle_beta   90.00
_cell.angle_gamma   90.00
#
_symmetry.space_group_name_H-M   'P 1'
#
loop_
_entity.id
_entity.type
_entity.pdbx_description
1 polymer ?
#
loop_
_entity_poly.entity_id
_entity_poly.type
_entity_poly.pdbx_seq_one_letter_code
_entity_poly.pdbx_strand_id
1 'polypeptide(L)'
;MVAGWDVSLEESMRGMLPKMARSIAGKKLPPVPAGLARVTDEKGKPPTSIMLFYQYVEPAWTAKQHRRALSFVHDLGRKHGVTGRGRCSAEGLNCTLTGTAEGVRAFAQGLRDWDSLFDDTDFKITDGLDHHKKFKSLTIQKKEEL
;
A
#
# COMPACT_ATOMS: atom_id res chain seq x y z
N MET A 1 -33.37 -19.50 2.17
CA MET A 1 -32.28 -20.45 2.47
C MET A 1 -30.98 -19.80 2.00
N VAL A 2 -30.24 -19.23 2.95
CA VAL A 2 -28.97 -18.52 2.69
C VAL A 2 -27.88 -19.43 3.25
N ALA A 3 -27.10 -20.08 2.38
CA ALA A 3 -25.95 -20.86 2.81
C ALA A 3 -24.89 -20.78 1.70
N GLY A 4 -23.84 -20.03 2.00
CA GLY A 4 -22.70 -19.79 1.13
C GLY A 4 -21.65 -18.92 1.83
N TRP A 5 -21.54 -19.09 3.14
CA TRP A 5 -20.44 -18.56 3.95
C TRP A 5 -19.71 -19.80 4.47
N ASP A 6 -18.74 -20.27 3.68
CA ASP A 6 -17.93 -21.43 4.06
C ASP A 6 -16.49 -21.28 3.59
N VAL A 7 -15.83 -20.28 4.17
CA VAL A 7 -14.42 -20.36 4.59
C VAL A 7 -14.36 -19.47 5.82
N SER A 8 -14.07 -20.03 6.99
CA SER A 8 -13.96 -19.25 8.22
C SER A 8 -12.90 -18.17 8.01
N LEU A 9 -13.23 -16.93 8.38
CA LEU A 9 -12.28 -15.81 8.35
C LEU A 9 -10.97 -16.17 9.08
N GLU A 10 -11.03 -17.07 10.06
CA GLU A 10 -9.89 -17.64 10.79
C GLU A 10 -8.94 -18.48 9.92
N GLU A 11 -9.43 -19.28 8.97
CA GLU A 11 -8.57 -20.00 8.02
C GLU A 11 -7.91 -19.07 6.99
N SER A 12 -8.57 -17.96 6.65
CA SER A 12 -8.01 -16.94 5.73
C SER A 12 -6.81 -16.18 6.31
N MET A 13 -6.57 -16.30 7.62
CA MET A 13 -5.41 -15.71 8.31
C MET A 13 -4.18 -16.63 8.31
N ARG A 14 -4.28 -17.87 7.80
CA ARG A 14 -3.13 -18.78 7.63
C ARG A 14 -2.43 -18.56 6.28
N GLY A 15 -1.65 -17.48 6.21
CA GLY A 15 -0.64 -17.29 5.16
C GLY A 15 -1.14 -16.84 3.78
N MET A 16 -0.22 -16.78 2.82
CA MET A 16 -0.47 -16.29 1.46
C MET A 16 -1.33 -17.28 0.67
N LEU A 17 -2.46 -16.83 0.11
CA LEU A 17 -3.28 -17.60 -0.83
C LEU A 17 -2.84 -17.30 -2.28
N PRO A 18 -2.14 -18.21 -3.00
CA PRO A 18 -1.54 -17.91 -4.30
C PRO A 18 -2.56 -17.46 -5.36
N LYS A 19 -3.79 -17.99 -5.32
CA LYS A 19 -4.88 -17.59 -6.23
C LYS A 19 -5.28 -16.11 -6.14
N MET A 20 -4.97 -15.48 -5.00
CA MET A 20 -5.22 -14.07 -4.70
C MET A 20 -4.01 -13.18 -5.00
N ALA A 21 -2.82 -13.77 -5.19
CA ALA A 21 -1.62 -13.06 -5.59
C ALA A 21 -1.64 -12.79 -7.11
N ARG A 22 -2.46 -11.83 -7.53
CA ARG A 22 -2.58 -11.40 -8.92
C ARG A 22 -2.03 -10.00 -9.09
N SER A 23 -1.23 -9.80 -10.14
CA SER A 23 -0.75 -8.47 -10.48
C SER A 23 -1.91 -7.53 -10.83
N ILE A 24 -1.83 -6.31 -10.31
CA ILE A 24 -2.77 -5.21 -10.53
C ILE A 24 -2.21 -4.08 -11.40
N ALA A 25 -1.06 -4.29 -12.05
CA ALA A 25 -0.54 -3.41 -13.08
C ALA A 25 -1.57 -3.24 -14.22
N GLY A 26 -1.81 -2.00 -14.63
CA GLY A 26 -2.80 -1.62 -15.65
C GLY A 26 -4.26 -1.91 -15.26
N LYS A 27 -4.55 -2.28 -14.01
CA LYS A 27 -5.89 -2.66 -13.53
C LYS A 27 -6.34 -1.73 -12.41
N LYS A 28 -7.65 -1.70 -12.16
CA LYS A 28 -8.21 -1.02 -10.98
C LYS A 28 -7.60 -1.61 -9.70
N LEU A 29 -7.35 -0.75 -8.72
CA LEU A 29 -6.99 -1.19 -7.37
C LEU A 29 -8.10 -2.08 -6.80
N PRO A 30 -7.76 -3.13 -6.03
CA PRO A 30 -8.77 -3.98 -5.40
C PRO A 30 -9.64 -3.11 -4.46
N PRO A 31 -10.96 -3.35 -4.36
CA PRO A 31 -11.80 -2.61 -3.44
C PRO A 31 -11.42 -2.90 -1.99
N VAL A 32 -11.86 -2.05 -1.05
CA VAL A 32 -11.78 -2.35 0.38
C VAL A 32 -12.66 -3.57 0.69
N PRO A 33 -12.18 -4.58 1.45
CA PRO A 33 -12.99 -5.72 1.84
C PRO A 33 -14.26 -5.29 2.59
N ALA A 34 -15.41 -5.85 2.20
CA ALA A 34 -16.68 -5.54 2.82
C ALA A 34 -16.67 -5.88 4.32
N GLY A 35 -17.20 -4.99 5.15
CA GLY A 35 -17.29 -5.20 6.60
C GLY A 35 -15.99 -4.98 7.37
N LEU A 36 -14.85 -4.76 6.71
CA LEU A 36 -13.56 -4.53 7.39
C LEU A 36 -13.60 -3.34 8.36
N ALA A 37 -14.27 -2.26 7.99
CA ALA A 37 -14.44 -1.07 8.83
C ALA A 37 -15.26 -1.32 10.12
N ARG A 38 -15.97 -2.46 10.21
CA ARG A 38 -16.76 -2.86 11.40
C ARG A 38 -15.97 -3.75 12.35
N VAL A 39 -14.79 -4.23 11.94
CA VAL A 39 -13.91 -5.06 12.76
C VAL A 39 -13.04 -4.15 13.61
N THR A 40 -12.91 -4.48 14.89
CA THR A 40 -11.95 -3.85 15.79
C THR A 40 -11.26 -4.89 16.66
N ASP A 41 -10.05 -4.58 17.13
CA ASP A 41 -9.41 -5.37 18.18
C ASP A 41 -10.09 -5.17 19.55
N GLU A 42 -9.60 -5.88 20.57
CA GLU A 42 -10.08 -5.80 21.96
C GLU A 42 -10.04 -4.38 22.56
N LYS A 43 -9.23 -3.49 21.98
CA LYS A 43 -9.06 -2.09 22.40
C LYS A 43 -9.89 -1.13 21.55
N GLY A 44 -10.80 -1.65 20.71
CA GLY A 44 -11.64 -0.87 19.81
C GLY A 44 -10.86 -0.20 18.68
N LYS A 45 -9.64 -0.66 18.36
CA LYS A 45 -8.86 -0.10 17.25
C LYS A 45 -9.20 -0.80 15.93
N PRO A 46 -9.36 -0.05 14.83
CA PRO A 46 -9.62 -0.66 13.54
C PRO A 46 -8.37 -1.39 13.02
N PRO A 47 -8.55 -2.43 12.19
CA PRO A 47 -7.45 -3.11 11.54
C PRO A 47 -6.64 -2.16 10.65
N THR A 48 -5.38 -2.50 10.43
CA THR A 48 -4.52 -1.80 9.48
C THR A 48 -4.38 -2.62 8.20
N SER A 49 -4.01 -1.95 7.11
CA SER A 49 -3.54 -2.58 5.89
C SER A 49 -2.06 -2.32 5.71
N ILE A 50 -1.35 -3.26 5.10
CA ILE A 50 0.04 -3.10 4.66
C ILE A 50 0.06 -3.12 3.14
N MET A 51 0.88 -2.28 2.54
CA MET A 51 1.11 -2.19 1.10
C MET A 51 2.60 -2.25 0.81
N LEU A 52 2.98 -3.15 -0.10
CA LEU A 52 4.34 -3.29 -0.60
C LEU A 52 4.35 -3.01 -2.09
N PHE A 53 5.31 -2.22 -2.55
CA PHE A 53 5.50 -2.01 -3.98
C PHE A 53 6.94 -1.62 -4.32
N TYR A 54 7.31 -1.89 -5.56
CA TYR A 54 8.54 -1.48 -6.21
C TYR A 54 8.15 -0.88 -7.56
N GLN A 55 8.71 0.26 -7.91
CA GLN A 55 8.55 0.87 -9.23
C GLN A 55 9.91 1.41 -9.68
N TYR A 56 10.42 0.82 -10.76
CA TYR A 56 11.59 1.36 -11.46
C TYR A 56 11.16 2.45 -12.44
N VAL A 57 12.05 3.39 -12.71
CA VAL A 57 11.86 4.50 -13.63
C VAL A 57 12.95 4.42 -14.70
N GLU A 58 12.55 4.38 -15.97
CA GLU A 58 13.45 4.43 -17.12
C GLU A 58 12.94 5.50 -18.11
N PRO A 59 13.76 6.51 -18.48
CA PRO A 59 15.09 6.81 -17.95
C PRO A 59 15.07 7.24 -16.49
N ALA A 60 16.17 6.97 -15.77
CA ALA A 60 16.33 7.37 -14.38
C ALA A 60 16.02 8.87 -14.18
N TRP A 61 15.38 9.20 -13.07
CA TRP A 61 15.04 10.58 -12.73
C TRP A 61 16.29 11.46 -12.64
N THR A 62 16.21 12.65 -13.21
CA THR A 62 17.15 13.73 -12.90
C THR A 62 17.09 14.08 -11.41
N ALA A 63 18.15 14.69 -10.86
CA ALA A 63 18.16 15.14 -9.47
C ALA A 63 16.97 16.04 -9.08
N LYS A 64 16.43 16.82 -10.03
CA LYS A 64 15.22 17.64 -9.83
C LYS A 64 13.96 16.78 -9.73
N GLN A 65 13.78 15.81 -10.62
CA GLN A 65 12.66 14.88 -10.57
C GLN A 65 12.70 14.01 -9.31
N HIS A 66 13.87 13.50 -8.94
CA HIS A 66 14.06 12.72 -7.72
C HIS A 66 13.65 13.49 -6.46
N ARG A 67 14.08 14.75 -6.30
CA ARG A 67 13.63 15.59 -5.17
C ARG A 67 12.12 15.82 -5.19
N ARG A 68 11.53 16.03 -6.37
CA ARG A 68 10.07 16.20 -6.52
C ARG A 68 9.33 14.92 -6.10
N ALA A 69 9.80 13.76 -6.55
CA ALA A 69 9.26 12.46 -6.18
C ALA A 69 9.31 12.25 -4.67
N LEU A 70 10.48 12.47 -4.05
CA LEU A 70 10.63 12.33 -2.60
C LEU A 70 9.67 13.23 -1.83
N SER A 71 9.54 14.51 -2.21
CA SER A 71 8.58 15.42 -1.58
C SER A 71 7.14 14.94 -1.77
N PHE A 72 6.77 14.59 -3.00
CA PHE A 72 5.42 14.16 -3.35
C PHE A 72 4.99 12.93 -2.56
N VAL A 73 5.84 11.91 -2.46
CA VAL A 73 5.55 10.67 -1.71
C VAL A 73 5.34 10.99 -0.22
N HIS A 74 6.14 11.89 0.34
CA HIS A 74 5.98 12.35 1.73
C HIS A 74 4.65 13.11 1.95
N ASP A 75 4.32 14.04 1.05
CA ASP A 75 3.06 14.79 1.08
C ASP A 75 1.84 13.88 0.95
N LEU A 76 1.89 12.93 0.02
CA LEU A 76 0.83 11.98 -0.23
C LEU A 76 0.62 11.04 0.97
N GLY A 77 1.72 10.58 1.58
CA GLY A 77 1.66 9.78 2.79
C GLY A 77 0.98 10.52 3.95
N ARG A 78 1.35 11.79 4.18
CA ARG A 78 0.69 12.65 5.17
C ARG A 78 -0.80 12.85 4.86
N LYS A 79 -1.13 13.18 3.60
CA LYS A 79 -2.50 13.44 3.15
C LYS A 79 -3.44 12.26 3.43
N HIS A 80 -2.97 11.03 3.25
CA HIS A 80 -3.78 9.82 3.39
C HIS A 80 -3.53 9.04 4.70
N GLY A 81 -2.79 9.61 5.65
CA GLY A 81 -2.50 8.97 6.93
C GLY A 81 -1.69 7.68 6.81
N VAL A 82 -0.91 7.55 5.73
CA VAL A 82 -0.05 6.40 5.44
C VAL A 82 1.32 6.60 6.09
N THR A 83 1.78 5.54 6.72
CA THR A 83 3.03 5.45 7.49
C THR A 83 3.88 4.31 6.92
N GLY A 84 5.12 4.15 7.35
CA GLY A 84 5.97 3.05 6.92
C GLY A 84 7.34 3.49 6.48
N ARG A 85 7.97 2.65 5.67
CA ARG A 85 9.37 2.80 5.28
C ARG A 85 9.48 2.69 3.77
N GLY A 86 10.31 3.52 3.17
CA GLY A 86 10.63 3.41 1.76
C GLY A 86 11.99 3.96 1.41
N ARG A 87 12.46 3.58 0.24
CA ARG A 87 13.66 4.10 -0.42
C ARG A 87 13.21 4.83 -1.68
N CYS A 88 13.82 5.97 -1.90
CA CYS A 88 13.65 6.76 -3.11
C CYS A 88 15.03 7.08 -3.63
N SER A 89 15.36 6.53 -4.79
CA SER A 89 16.59 6.78 -5.54
C SER A 89 16.23 7.38 -6.90
N ALA A 90 17.23 7.69 -7.72
CA ALA A 90 17.00 8.16 -9.09
C ALA A 90 16.29 7.11 -9.96
N GLU A 91 16.48 5.82 -9.67
CA GLU A 91 15.88 4.71 -10.40
C GLU A 91 14.44 4.37 -9.95
N GLY A 92 13.91 5.00 -8.89
CA GLY A 92 12.49 4.90 -8.57
C GLY A 92 12.13 4.82 -7.08
N LEU A 93 11.21 3.92 -6.73
CA LEU A 93 10.64 3.76 -5.39
C LEU A 93 10.54 2.29 -4.96
N ASN A 94 10.87 2.02 -3.70
CA ASN A 94 10.64 0.76 -3.02
C ASN A 94 10.06 1.06 -1.64
N CYS A 95 8.82 0.64 -1.38
CA CYS A 95 8.11 1.03 -0.18
C CYS A 95 7.38 -0.16 0.46
N THR A 96 7.38 -0.14 1.80
CA THR A 96 6.50 -0.95 2.66
C THR A 96 5.75 -0.01 3.59
N LEU A 97 4.47 0.20 3.32
CA LEU A 97 3.65 1.21 3.95
C LEU A 97 2.45 0.59 4.68
N THR A 98 1.93 1.28 5.68
CA THR A 98 0.71 0.90 6.42
C THR A 98 -0.23 2.08 6.60
N GLY A 99 -1.53 1.80 6.59
CA GLY A 99 -2.59 2.79 6.79
C GLY A 99 -3.94 2.10 6.95
N THR A 100 -5.02 2.87 6.93
CA THR A 100 -6.36 2.29 6.74
C THR A 100 -6.46 1.68 5.34
N ALA A 101 -7.41 0.77 5.13
CA ALA A 101 -7.63 0.14 3.84
C ALA A 101 -7.93 1.17 2.73
N GLU A 102 -8.69 2.22 3.06
CA GLU A 102 -8.96 3.35 2.20
C GLU A 102 -7.71 4.20 1.96
N GLY A 103 -6.94 4.47 3.02
CA GLY A 103 -5.76 5.33 2.97
C GLY A 103 -4.65 4.76 2.08
N VAL A 104 -4.37 3.45 2.18
CA VAL A 104 -3.35 2.82 1.32
C VAL A 104 -3.77 2.80 -0.16
N ARG A 105 -5.07 2.62 -0.45
CA ARG A 105 -5.61 2.67 -1.82
C ARG A 105 -5.61 4.09 -2.37
N ALA A 106 -5.96 5.08 -1.55
CA ALA A 106 -5.92 6.48 -1.94
C ALA A 106 -4.48 6.96 -2.21
N PHE A 107 -3.50 6.47 -1.42
CA PHE A 107 -2.10 6.69 -1.71
C PHE A 107 -1.67 6.04 -3.04
N ALA A 108 -2.02 4.77 -3.27
CA ALA A 108 -1.69 4.10 -4.53
C ALA A 108 -2.31 4.81 -5.75
N GLN A 109 -3.57 5.21 -5.64
CA GLN A 109 -4.24 5.98 -6.69
C GLN A 109 -3.60 7.36 -6.88
N GLY A 110 -3.23 8.05 -5.79
CA GLY A 110 -2.56 9.34 -5.89
C GLY A 110 -1.18 9.27 -6.56
N LEU A 111 -0.48 8.14 -6.49
CA LEU A 111 0.72 7.90 -7.29
C LEU A 111 0.38 7.77 -8.79
N ARG A 112 -0.64 6.99 -9.13
CA ARG A 112 -1.14 6.82 -10.52
C ARG A 112 -1.64 8.12 -11.13
N ASP A 113 -2.36 8.91 -10.36
CA ASP A 113 -2.89 10.22 -10.78
C ASP A 113 -1.76 11.23 -11.01
N TRP A 114 -0.63 11.08 -10.30
CA TRP A 114 0.51 11.99 -10.41
C TRP A 114 1.39 11.68 -11.63
N ASP A 115 1.63 10.40 -11.89
CA ASP A 115 2.44 9.94 -13.00
C ASP A 115 1.94 8.55 -13.47
N SER A 116 1.60 8.43 -14.75
CA SER A 116 1.08 7.21 -15.34
C SER A 116 2.07 6.04 -15.27
N LEU A 117 3.36 6.28 -15.00
CA LEU A 117 4.33 5.22 -14.69
C LEU A 117 3.81 4.29 -13.57
N PHE A 118 3.08 4.83 -12.60
CA PHE A 118 2.55 4.04 -11.48
C PHE A 118 1.32 3.20 -11.84
N ASP A 119 0.78 3.34 -13.06
CA ASP A 119 -0.26 2.42 -13.55
C ASP A 119 0.31 1.00 -13.69
N ASP A 120 1.61 0.88 -14.01
CA ASP A 120 2.34 -0.38 -14.10
C ASP A 120 2.80 -0.91 -12.74
N THR A 121 2.65 -0.12 -11.66
CA THR A 121 3.03 -0.57 -10.33
C THR A 121 2.09 -1.65 -9.81
N ASP A 122 2.67 -2.77 -9.38
CA ASP A 122 1.97 -3.83 -8.68
C ASP A 122 1.94 -3.55 -7.17
N PHE A 123 0.90 -2.84 -6.72
CA PHE A 123 0.69 -2.59 -5.29
C PHE A 123 0.13 -3.83 -4.60
N LYS A 124 0.97 -4.50 -3.80
CA LYS A 124 0.59 -5.68 -3.03
C LYS A 124 0.00 -5.25 -1.70
N ILE A 125 -1.31 -5.35 -1.57
CA ILE A 125 -2.06 -4.93 -0.38
C ILE A 125 -2.53 -6.15 0.40
N THR A 126 -2.26 -6.16 1.71
CA THR A 126 -2.83 -7.09 2.66
C THR A 126 -3.63 -6.31 3.68
N ASP A 127 -4.95 -6.53 3.70
CA ASP A 127 -5.89 -5.89 4.63
C ASP A 127 -6.08 -6.75 5.90
N GLY A 128 -6.73 -6.19 6.93
CA GLY A 128 -7.18 -6.96 8.10
C GLY A 128 -6.09 -7.32 9.11
N LEU A 129 -4.93 -6.66 9.06
CA LEU A 129 -3.88 -6.87 10.05
C LEU A 129 -4.23 -6.19 11.37
N ASP A 130 -3.77 -6.77 12.48
CA ASP A 130 -3.92 -6.16 13.79
C ASP A 130 -3.36 -4.74 13.81
N HIS A 131 -4.05 -3.84 14.53
CA HIS A 131 -3.69 -2.43 14.60
C HIS A 131 -2.22 -2.20 15.02
N HIS A 132 -1.69 -3.04 15.91
CA HIS A 132 -0.31 -2.94 16.40
C HIS A 132 0.76 -3.19 15.33
N LYS A 133 0.40 -3.76 14.17
CA LYS A 133 1.31 -3.95 13.01
C LYS A 133 1.52 -2.65 12.22
N LYS A 134 0.73 -1.60 12.48
CA LYS A 134 0.87 -0.30 11.82
C LYS A 134 2.21 0.35 12.19
N PHE A 135 2.95 0.84 11.19
CA PHE A 135 4.13 1.67 11.43
C PHE A 135 3.74 2.99 12.12
N LYS A 136 4.60 3.46 13.03
CA LYS A 136 4.31 4.65 13.83
C LYS A 136 4.50 5.96 13.05
N SER A 137 5.40 5.97 12.07
CA SER A 137 5.77 7.16 11.30
C SER A 137 6.06 6.79 9.84
N LEU A 138 6.09 7.80 8.97
CA LEU A 138 6.52 7.68 7.58
C LEU A 138 7.99 8.08 7.47
N THR A 139 8.81 7.17 6.93
CA THR A 139 10.23 7.39 6.67
C THR A 139 10.56 6.95 5.25
N ILE A 140 10.61 7.91 4.31
CA ILE A 140 11.12 7.69 2.96
C ILE A 140 12.55 8.24 2.89
N GLN A 141 13.52 7.35 2.72
CA GLN A 141 14.93 7.69 2.69
C GLN A 141 15.37 7.97 1.27
N LYS A 142 16.09 9.08 1.07
CA LYS A 142 16.89 9.28 -0.13
C LYS A 142 18.02 8.25 -0.15
N LYS A 143 18.16 7.51 -1.24
CA LYS A 143 19.22 6.51 -1.47
C LYS A 143 19.82 6.68 -2.85
N GLU A 144 20.99 6.09 -3.06
CA GLU A 144 21.60 5.96 -4.38
C GLU A 144 20.94 4.82 -5.18
N GLU A 145 20.45 3.76 -4.50
CA GLU A 145 19.77 2.57 -5.07
C GLU A 145 18.56 2.13 -4.20
N LEU A 146 17.64 1.33 -4.79
CA LEU A 146 16.41 0.83 -4.16
C LEU A 146 16.56 -0.38 -3.22
#